data_AF-A0A7X9R1T9-F1
#
_entry.id   AF-A0A7X9R1T9-F1
#
_cell.length_a   1.000
_cell.length_b   1.000
_cell.length_c   1.000
_cell.angle_alpha   90.00
_cell.angle_beta   90.00
_cell.angle_gamma   90.00
#
_symmetry.space_group_name_H-M   'P 1'
#
loop_
_entity.id
_entity.type
_entity.pdbx_description
1 polymer ?
#
loop_
_entity_poly.entity_id
_entity_poly.type
_entity_poly.pdbx_seq_one_letter_code
_entity_poly.pdbx_strand_id
1 'polypeptide(L)' 'MLYLLALIGAVTLAVLLWKAYGPNSGKPPTRVVGPDDDPEFLWKVDREVRRRPPDDTARPGPDSGDTGK' A
#
# COMPACT_ATOMS: atom_id res chain seq x y z
N MET A 1 44.46 17.34 -27.70
CA MET A 1 43.59 18.31 -26.99
C MET A 1 42.13 17.91 -27.03
N LEU A 2 41.55 17.57 -28.20
CA LEU A 2 40.17 17.05 -28.31
C LEU A 2 39.90 15.86 -27.37
N TYR A 3 40.83 14.92 -27.24
CA TYR A 3 40.69 13.78 -26.33
C TYR A 3 40.50 14.18 -24.87
N LEU A 4 41.16 15.27 -24.42
CA LEU A 4 41.02 15.77 -23.06
C LEU A 4 39.61 16.34 -22.83
N LEU A 5 39.11 17.11 -23.80
CA LEU A 5 37.75 17.65 -23.77
C LEU A 5 36.69 16.53 -23.82
N ALA A 6 36.88 15.54 -24.68
CA ALA A 6 36.01 14.37 -24.78
C ALA A 6 35.99 13.56 -23.48
N LEU A 7 37.15 13.38 -22.82
CA LEU A 7 37.25 12.68 -21.55
C LEU A 7 36.48 13.43 -20.45
N ILE A 8 36.67 14.75 -20.36
CA ILE A 8 35.95 15.58 -19.38
C ILE A 8 34.44 15.52 -19.63
N GLY A 9 34.01 15.62 -20.88
CA GLY A 9 32.61 15.49 -21.27
C GLY A 9 32.00 14.12 -20.95
N ALA A 10 32.74 13.04 -21.20
CA ALA A 10 32.30 11.69 -20.89
C ALA A 10 32.14 11.48 -19.37
N VAL A 11 33.08 11.99 -18.57
CA VAL A 11 33.02 11.89 -17.11
C VAL A 11 31.86 12.71 -16.55
N THR A 12 31.64 13.94 -17.02
CA THR A 12 30.51 14.75 -16.56
C THR A 12 29.18 14.10 -16.89
N LEU A 13 29.01 13.56 -18.11
CA LEU A 13 27.80 12.79 -18.46
C LEU A 13 27.62 11.57 -17.56
N ALA A 14 28.66 10.77 -17.34
CA ALA A 14 28.58 9.60 -16.46
C ALA A 14 28.15 9.98 -15.03
N VAL A 15 28.69 11.08 -14.49
CA VAL A 15 28.31 11.61 -13.16
C VAL A 15 26.87 12.09 -13.14
N LEU A 16 26.42 12.81 -14.17
CA LEU A 16 25.02 13.27 -14.27
C LEU A 16 24.05 12.09 -14.35
N LEU A 17 24.36 11.10 -15.19
CA LEU A 17 23.55 9.88 -15.32
C LEU A 17 23.50 9.10 -14.01
N TRP A 18 24.63 8.98 -13.30
CA TRP A 18 24.66 8.34 -11.99
C TRP A 18 23.91 9.16 -10.92
N LYS A 19 23.93 10.49 -10.97
CA LYS A 19 23.19 11.31 -10.01
C LYS A 19 21.68 11.26 -10.22
N ALA A 20 21.25 11.16 -11.48
CA ALA A 20 19.83 11.10 -11.85
C ALA A 20 19.22 9.70 -11.73
N TYR A 21 19.95 8.68 -12.16
CA TYR A 21 19.47 7.29 -12.26
C TYR A 21 20.23 6.32 -11.35
N GLY A 22 21.18 6.82 -10.56
CA GLY A 22 21.90 5.98 -9.62
C GLY A 22 20.96 5.32 -8.64
N PRO A 23 21.40 4.22 -8.01
CA PRO A 23 20.63 3.53 -6.99
C PRO A 23 20.18 4.57 -5.97
N ASN A 24 18.88 4.87 -5.99
CA ASN A 24 18.31 5.82 -5.06
C ASN A 24 18.22 5.07 -3.73
N SER A 25 19.34 5.03 -3.00
CA SER A 25 19.41 4.55 -1.62
C SER A 25 18.65 5.46 -0.66
N GLY A 26 17.92 6.45 -1.20
CA GLY A 26 16.89 7.20 -0.51
C GLY A 26 15.89 6.24 0.11
N LYS A 27 16.05 6.06 1.42
CA LYS A 27 15.09 5.49 2.36
C LYS A 27 13.67 5.75 1.83
N PRO A 28 12.80 4.73 1.73
CA PRO A 28 11.44 4.93 1.24
C PRO A 28 10.88 6.15 1.96
N PRO A 29 10.25 7.09 1.24
CA PRO A 29 9.69 8.28 1.86
C PRO A 29 8.89 7.80 3.06
N THR A 30 9.07 8.44 4.22
CA THR A 30 8.26 8.17 5.39
C THR A 30 6.82 8.41 4.94
N ARG A 31 6.16 7.35 4.46
CA ARG A 31 4.79 7.44 3.99
C ARG A 31 4.04 7.86 5.22
N VAL A 32 3.31 8.95 5.11
CA VAL A 32 2.24 9.23 6.06
C VAL A 32 1.22 8.13 5.77
N VAL A 33 1.41 6.99 6.41
CA VAL A 33 0.49 5.87 6.40
C VAL A 33 -0.73 6.39 7.14
N GLY A 34 -1.86 6.49 6.45
CA GLY A 34 -3.12 6.82 7.11
C GLY A 34 -3.42 5.78 8.18
N PRO A 35 -4.19 6.10 9.23
CA PRO A 35 -4.54 5.14 10.28
C PRO A 35 -5.10 3.81 9.74
N ASP A 36 -5.75 3.85 8.57
CA ASP A 36 -6.36 2.67 7.93
C ASP A 36 -5.38 1.84 7.07
N ASP A 37 -4.24 2.42 6.69
CA ASP A 37 -3.20 1.78 5.86
C ASP A 37 -2.08 1.16 6.72
N ASP A 38 -2.21 1.24 8.05
CA ASP A 38 -1.26 0.62 8.94
C ASP A 38 -1.44 -0.92 8.94
N PRO A 39 -0.32 -1.67 8.95
CA PRO A 39 -0.40 -3.14 8.85
C PRO A 39 -1.13 -3.77 10.04
N GLU A 40 -1.19 -3.07 11.18
CA GLU A 40 -1.86 -3.53 12.40
C GLU A 40 -3.39 -3.43 12.30
N PHE A 41 -3.91 -2.40 11.64
CA PHE A 41 -5.32 -2.16 11.39
C PHE A 41 -5.86 -3.20 10.42
N LEU A 42 -5.16 -3.42 9.30
CA LEU A 42 -5.50 -4.46 8.34
C LEU A 42 -5.50 -5.85 9.00
N TRP A 43 -4.54 -6.12 9.90
CA TRP A 43 -4.51 -7.37 10.67
C TRP A 43 -5.70 -7.52 11.62
N LYS A 44 -6.10 -6.44 12.31
CA LYS A 44 -7.29 -6.43 13.18
C LYS A 44 -8.57 -6.67 12.39
N VAL A 45 -8.72 -6.05 11.21
CA VAL A 45 -9.88 -6.22 10.34
C VAL A 45 -9.97 -7.65 9.80
N ASP A 46 -8.88 -8.21 9.25
CA ASP A 46 -8.86 -9.60 8.76
C ASP A 46 -9.20 -10.59 9.89
N ARG A 47 -8.71 -10.33 11.11
CA ARG A 47 -9.03 -11.16 12.27
C ARG A 47 -10.51 -11.11 12.65
N GLU A 48 -11.13 -9.95 12.60
CA GLU A 48 -12.56 -9.79 12.91
C GLU A 48 -13.43 -10.43 11.82
N VAL A 49 -13.08 -10.23 10.55
CA VAL A 49 -13.77 -10.85 9.39
C VAL A 49 -13.71 -12.37 9.47
N ARG A 50 -12.56 -12.95 9.81
CA ARG A 50 -12.41 -14.40 9.98
C ARG A 50 -13.12 -14.96 11.22
N ARG A 51 -13.33 -14.11 12.25
CA ARG A 51 -13.98 -14.52 13.49
C ARG A 51 -15.50 -14.47 13.40
N ARG A 52 -16.08 -13.70 12.50
CA ARG A 52 -17.50 -13.80 12.17
C ARG A 52 -17.76 -15.08 11.39
N PRO A 53 -18.48 -16.06 11.96
CA PRO A 53 -19.05 -17.14 11.17
C PRO A 53 -20.05 -16.53 10.17
N PRO A 54 -20.25 -17.15 8.99
CA PRO A 54 -21.26 -16.71 8.03
C PRO A 54 -22.65 -17.13 8.52
N ASP A 55 -23.10 -16.62 9.66
CA ASP A 55 -24.41 -16.92 10.23
C ASP A 55 -25.11 -15.60 10.52
N ASP A 56 -25.94 -15.14 9.58
CA ASP A 56 -27.14 -14.31 9.86
C ASP A 56 -27.94 -13.89 8.59
N THR A 57 -27.87 -14.64 7.47
CA THR A 57 -28.75 -14.38 6.30
C THR A 57 -29.74 -15.49 5.98
N ALA A 58 -29.84 -16.53 6.81
CA ALA A 58 -30.76 -17.64 6.59
C ALA A 58 -31.67 -17.92 7.80
N ARG A 59 -32.46 -16.92 8.23
CA ARG A 59 -33.67 -17.20 9.01
C ARG A 59 -34.84 -16.39 8.48
N PRO A 60 -35.80 -17.01 7.76
CA PRO A 60 -37.11 -16.41 7.59
C PRO A 60 -37.72 -16.29 8.99
N GLY A 61 -38.02 -15.07 9.44
CA GLY A 61 -38.68 -14.84 10.73
C GLY A 61 -40.04 -15.56 10.78
N PRO A 62 -40.44 -16.10 11.93
CA PRO A 62 -41.73 -16.79 12.06
C PRO A 62 -42.86 -15.79 11.89
N ASP A 63 -43.77 -16.18 11.01
CA ASP A 63 -45.08 -15.60 10.70
C ASP A 63 -45.77 -15.01 11.95
N SER A 64 -45.94 -13.68 11.97
CA SER A 64 -46.71 -12.97 12.98
C SER A 64 -48.21 -13.15 12.69
N GLY A 65 -48.71 -14.34 12.98
CA GLY A 65 -50.14 -14.59 13.12
C GLY A 65 -50.59 -14.22 14.52
N ASP A 66 -51.78 -13.63 14.60
CA ASP A 66 -52.61 -13.45 15.80
C ASP A 66 -52.39 -12.17 16.63
N THR A 67 -53.09 -11.11 16.25
CA THR A 67 -53.95 -10.40 17.21
C THR A 67 -55.18 -9.87 16.48
N GLY A 68 -56.24 -10.67 16.51
CA GLY A 68 -57.56 -10.22 16.12
C GLY A 68 -58.60 -11.08 16.78
N LYS A 69 -59.08 -10.66 17.96
CA LYS A 69 -60.46 -10.76 18.48
C LYS A 69 -60.59 -9.98 19.79
#